data_AF-A0A847N3V6-F1
#
_entry.id   AF-A0A847N3V6-F1
#
_cell.length_a   1.000
_cell.length_b   1.000
_cell.length_c   1.000
_cell.angle_alpha   90.00
_cell.angle_beta   90.00
_cell.angle_gamma   90.00
#
_symmetry.space_group_name_H-M   'P 1'
#
loop_
_entity.id
_entity.type
_entity.pdbx_description
1 polymer ?
#
loop_
_entity_poly.entity_id
_entity_poly.type
_entity_poly.pdbx_seq_one_letter_code
_entity_poly.pdbx_strand_id
1 'polypeptide(L)'
;FVDASVFVWANAQVQSDLEHCKVVFFDEIGKLELHGKGFAPSFRSALETEAVSVVAAVRTSFLDEVIHTFSLEKHPYSLVNVAKPIRNGS
;
A
#
# COMPACT_ATOMS: atom_id res chain seq x y z
N PHE A 1 6.43 8.54 -18.85
CA PHE A 1 7.44 7.49 -18.55
C PHE A 1 7.68 7.53 -17.06
N VAL A 2 7.74 6.39 -16.39
CA VAL A 2 8.03 6.31 -14.95
C VAL A 2 9.49 5.87 -14.81
N ASP A 3 10.29 6.62 -14.08
CA ASP A 3 11.68 6.24 -13.80
C ASP A 3 11.71 5.17 -12.70
N ALA A 4 12.10 3.96 -13.08
CA ALA A 4 12.17 2.84 -12.16
C ALA A 4 13.23 3.04 -11.06
N SER A 5 14.27 3.83 -11.31
CA SER A 5 15.34 4.08 -10.32
C SER A 5 14.85 4.85 -9.10
N VAL A 6 13.87 5.73 -9.29
CA VAL A 6 13.21 6.46 -8.19
C VAL A 6 12.52 5.49 -7.24
N PHE A 7 11.86 4.46 -7.77
CA PHE A 7 11.24 3.43 -6.93
C PHE A 7 12.26 2.55 -6.23
N VAL A 8 13.42 2.27 -6.84
CA VAL A 8 14.49 1.52 -6.15
C VAL A 8 14.93 2.28 -4.90
N TRP A 9 15.23 3.58 -5.05
CA TRP A 9 15.61 4.42 -3.92
C TRP A 9 14.47 4.55 -2.89
N ALA A 10 13.24 4.83 -3.33
CA ALA A 10 12.12 5.05 -2.42
C ALA A 10 11.73 3.78 -1.64
N ASN A 11 11.74 2.59 -2.27
CA ASN A 11 11.52 1.33 -1.57
C ASN A 11 12.60 1.08 -0.51
N ALA A 12 13.87 1.36 -0.83
CA ALA A 12 14.97 1.20 0.12
C ALA A 12 14.80 2.09 1.36
N GLN A 13 14.37 3.35 1.16
CA GLN A 13 14.11 4.27 2.27
C GLN A 13 12.94 3.81 3.13
N VAL A 14 11.83 3.37 2.51
CA VAL A 14 10.69 2.84 3.30
C VAL A 14 11.16 1.63 4.11
N GLN A 15 11.86 0.69 3.49
CA GLN A 15 12.32 -0.54 4.14
C GLN A 15 13.29 -0.27 5.30
N SER A 16 14.21 0.69 5.17
CA SER A 16 15.13 1.04 6.27
C SER A 16 14.40 1.64 7.48
N ASP A 17 13.27 2.32 7.24
CA ASP A 17 12.57 3.07 8.26
C ASP A 17 11.43 2.26 8.91
N LEU A 18 11.11 1.06 8.39
CA LEU A 18 10.04 0.21 8.92
C LEU A 18 10.23 -0.11 10.40
N GLU A 19 11.45 -0.45 10.82
CA GLU A 19 11.76 -0.77 12.23
C GLU A 19 11.66 0.45 13.17
N HIS A 20 11.55 1.65 12.61
CA HIS A 20 11.53 2.91 13.36
C HIS A 20 10.16 3.59 13.37
N CYS A 21 9.16 3.01 12.70
CA CYS A 21 7.81 3.55 12.63
C CYS A 21 6.79 2.59 13.26
N LYS A 22 5.63 3.14 13.63
CA LYS A 22 4.47 2.35 14.11
C LYS A 22 3.40 2.18 13.04
N VAL A 23 3.37 3.09 12.07
CA VAL A 23 2.36 3.15 11.02
C VAL A 23 3.03 3.60 9.73
N VAL A 24 2.70 2.93 8.64
CA VAL A 24 3.11 3.30 7.27
C VAL A 24 1.89 3.49 6.39
N PHE A 25 1.93 4.52 5.56
CA PHE A 25 0.85 4.88 4.64
C PHE A 25 1.29 4.69 3.19
N PHE A 26 0.48 3.97 2.42
CA PHE A 26 0.62 3.84 0.98
C PHE A 26 -0.57 4.50 0.30
N ASP A 27 -0.35 5.68 -0.29
CA ASP A 27 -1.37 6.41 -1.05
C ASP A 27 -1.45 5.88 -2.48
N GLU A 28 -2.24 4.82 -2.57
CA GLU A 28 -2.58 3.93 -3.67
C GLU A 28 -1.67 2.71 -3.87
N ILE A 29 -2.22 1.53 -3.56
CA ILE A 29 -1.78 0.22 -4.08
C ILE A 29 -2.72 -0.13 -5.22
N GLY A 30 -2.17 -0.27 -6.43
CA GLY A 30 -2.98 -0.50 -7.61
C GLY A 30 -2.22 -1.22 -8.71
N LYS A 31 -2.54 -0.89 -9.97
CA LYS A 31 -2.03 -1.61 -11.15
C LYS A 31 -0.52 -1.77 -11.17
N LEU A 32 0.25 -0.77 -10.72
CA LEU A 32 1.71 -0.85 -10.79
C LEU A 32 2.24 -1.88 -9.79
N GLU A 33 1.75 -1.83 -8.55
CA GLU A 33 2.14 -2.69 -7.46
C GLU A 33 1.67 -4.13 -7.66
N LEU A 34 0.48 -4.31 -8.24
CA LEU A 34 -0.06 -5.62 -8.64
C LEU A 34 0.85 -6.36 -9.63
N HIS A 35 1.59 -5.62 -10.47
CA HIS A 35 2.59 -6.20 -11.38
C HIS A 35 4.01 -6.27 -10.76
N GLY A 36 4.13 -6.14 -9.45
CA GLY A 36 5.40 -6.21 -8.73
C GLY A 36 6.32 -5.00 -8.91
N LYS A 37 5.82 -3.89 -9.46
CA LYS A 37 6.56 -2.65 -9.68
C LYS A 37 6.19 -1.61 -8.60
N GLY A 38 6.66 -0.38 -8.77
CA GLY A 38 6.27 0.71 -7.88
C GLY A 38 6.70 0.43 -6.44
N PHE A 39 5.76 0.56 -5.50
CA PHE A 39 6.01 0.28 -4.07
C PHE A 39 5.76 -1.18 -3.66
N ALA A 40 5.51 -2.10 -4.59
CA ALA A 40 5.26 -3.51 -4.23
C ALA A 40 6.34 -4.15 -3.35
N PRO A 41 7.65 -3.88 -3.53
CA PRO A 41 8.68 -4.43 -2.64
C PRO A 41 8.53 -3.96 -1.19
N SER A 42 8.43 -2.66 -0.96
CA SER A 42 8.30 -2.08 0.39
C SER A 42 6.94 -2.36 1.01
N PHE A 43 5.86 -2.45 0.22
CA PHE A 43 4.55 -2.85 0.70
C PHE A 43 4.57 -4.29 1.25
N ARG A 44 5.24 -5.24 0.55
CA ARG A 44 5.45 -6.59 1.08
C ARG A 44 6.27 -6.58 2.37
N SER A 45 7.38 -5.84 2.40
CA SER A 45 8.20 -5.73 3.62
C SER A 45 7.40 -5.16 4.80
N ALA A 46 6.53 -4.18 4.55
CA ALA A 46 5.69 -3.58 5.57
C ALA A 46 4.68 -4.59 6.15
N LEU A 47 4.05 -5.42 5.30
CA LEU A 47 3.09 -6.45 5.75
C LEU A 47 3.74 -7.53 6.62
N GLU A 48 5.02 -7.86 6.36
CA GLU A 48 5.78 -8.86 7.13
C GLU A 48 6.44 -8.29 8.40
N THR A 49 6.36 -6.98 8.64
CA THR A 49 6.97 -6.34 9.81
C THR A 49 5.96 -6.28 10.96
N GLU A 50 6.10 -7.16 11.96
CA GLU A 50 5.13 -7.32 13.05
C GLU A 50 4.83 -6.03 13.86
N ALA A 51 5.80 -5.12 13.97
CA ALA A 51 5.67 -3.90 14.78
C ALA A 51 4.97 -2.73 14.06
N VAL A 52 4.56 -2.91 12.79
CA VAL A 52 4.06 -1.83 11.93
C VAL A 52 2.61 -2.08 11.53
N SER A 53 1.77 -1.06 11.69
CA SER A 53 0.43 -1.03 11.08
C SER A 53 0.50 -0.45 9.67
N VAL A 54 -0.11 -1.14 8.70
CA VAL A 54 -0.15 -0.70 7.31
C VAL A 54 -1.51 -0.08 6.98
N VAL A 55 -1.50 1.13 6.44
CA VAL A 55 -2.68 1.78 5.87
C VAL A 55 -2.46 1.97 4.38
N ALA A 56 -3.31 1.39 3.56
CA ALA A 56 -3.23 1.49 2.10
C ALA A 56 -4.55 1.99 1.52
N ALA A 57 -4.47 2.99 0.64
CA ALA A 57 -5.58 3.33 -0.22
C ALA A 57 -5.64 2.33 -1.38
N VAL A 58 -6.83 1.79 -1.68
CA VAL A 58 -7.04 0.86 -2.79
C VAL A 58 -8.35 1.24 -3.48
N ARG A 59 -8.35 1.35 -4.80
CA ARG A 59 -9.60 1.53 -5.55
C ARG A 59 -10.41 0.25 -5.46
N THR A 60 -11.71 0.36 -5.26
CA THR A 60 -12.63 -0.79 -5.16
C THR A 60 -12.48 -1.78 -6.31
N SER A 61 -12.18 -1.29 -7.53
CA SER A 61 -11.97 -2.14 -8.72
C SER A 61 -10.75 -3.05 -8.65
N PHE A 62 -9.80 -2.81 -7.73
CA PHE A 62 -8.59 -3.63 -7.54
C PHE A 62 -8.58 -4.34 -6.18
N LEU A 63 -9.63 -4.18 -5.36
CA LEU A 63 -9.61 -4.66 -3.98
C LEU A 63 -9.33 -6.16 -3.88
N ASP A 64 -10.11 -6.98 -4.58
CA ASP A 64 -9.97 -8.44 -4.55
C ASP A 64 -8.60 -8.88 -5.07
N GLU A 65 -8.11 -8.22 -6.12
CA GLU A 65 -6.81 -8.51 -6.72
C GLU A 65 -5.65 -8.15 -5.78
N VAL A 66 -5.77 -7.04 -5.03
CA VAL A 66 -4.79 -6.63 -4.02
C VAL A 66 -4.79 -7.59 -2.83
N ILE A 67 -5.96 -7.96 -2.33
CA ILE A 67 -6.09 -8.96 -1.24
C ILE A 67 -5.34 -10.23 -1.65
N HIS A 68 -5.62 -10.76 -2.84
CA HIS A 68 -5.01 -11.99 -3.31
C HIS A 68 -3.50 -11.86 -3.57
N THR A 69 -3.08 -10.81 -4.29
CA THR A 69 -1.69 -10.63 -4.74
C THR A 69 -0.72 -10.43 -3.57
N PHE A 70 -1.18 -9.79 -2.50
CA PHE A 70 -0.39 -9.53 -1.30
C PHE A 70 -0.74 -10.46 -0.13
N SER A 71 -1.56 -11.48 -0.37
CA SER A 71 -2.02 -12.45 0.63
C SER A 71 -2.53 -11.79 1.91
N LEU A 72 -3.34 -10.73 1.79
CA LEU A 72 -3.80 -9.95 2.95
C LEU A 72 -4.62 -10.79 3.94
N GLU A 73 -5.21 -11.91 3.48
CA GLU A 73 -5.87 -12.90 4.34
C GLU A 73 -4.97 -13.51 5.42
N LYS A 74 -3.65 -13.43 5.28
CA LYS A 74 -2.68 -13.88 6.29
C LYS A 74 -2.49 -12.89 7.44
N HIS A 75 -3.00 -11.66 7.29
CA HIS A 75 -2.84 -10.58 8.24
C HIS A 75 -4.22 -10.12 8.75
N PRO A 76 -4.32 -9.67 10.00
CA PRO A 76 -5.54 -9.00 10.44
C PRO A 76 -5.70 -7.67 9.70
N TYR A 77 -6.78 -7.50 8.96
CA TYR A 77 -7.10 -6.23 8.28
C TYR A 77 -8.55 -5.82 8.50
N SER A 78 -8.82 -4.53 8.27
CA SER A 78 -10.17 -3.97 8.25
C SER A 78 -10.34 -3.13 6.99
N LEU A 79 -11.49 -3.27 6.34
CA LEU A 79 -11.83 -2.48 5.17
C LEU A 79 -12.62 -1.25 5.60
N VAL A 80 -12.11 -0.07 5.22
CA VAL A 80 -12.80 1.21 5.43
C VAL A 80 -13.26 1.72 4.07
N ASN A 81 -14.57 1.69 3.83
CA ASN A 81 -15.13 2.23 2.60
C ASN A 81 -15.24 3.76 2.70
N VAL A 82 -14.46 4.47 1.89
CA VAL A 82 -14.47 5.94 1.86
C VAL A 82 -15.41 6.39 0.74
N ALA A 83 -16.63 6.78 1.11
CA ALA A 83 -17.53 7.44 0.18
C ALA A 83 -16.97 8.83 -0.19
N LYS A 84 -17.17 9.28 -1.44
CA LYS A 84 -16.89 10.68 -1.79
C LYS A 84 -17.69 11.59 -0.84
N PRO A 85 -17.05 12.60 -0.22
CA PRO A 85 -17.81 13.61 0.49
C PRO A 85 -18.85 14.19 -0.45
N ILE A 86 -20.13 14.19 -0.03
CA ILE A 86 -21.17 14.91 -0.75
C ILE A 86 -20.77 16.39 -0.66
N ARG A 87 -20.22 16.94 -1.74
CA ARG A 87 -20.07 18.38 -1.87
C ARG A 87 -21.47 18.93 -2.08
N ASN A 88 -22.11 19.41 -1.03
CA ASN A 88 -23.28 20.27 -1.17
C ASN A 88 -22.81 21.50 -1.95
N GLY A 89 -23.23 21.61 -3.21
CA GLY A 89 -22.86 22.72 -4.08
C GLY A 89 -23.27 24.05 -3.44
N SER A 90 -22.34 25.01 -3.48
CA SER A 90 -22.62 26.44 -3.33
C SER A 90 -23.01 27.02 -4.68
#